data_AF-A0A920QRV2-F1
#
_entry.id   AF-A0A920QRV2-F1
#
_cell.length_a   1.000
_cell.length_b   1.000
_cell.length_c   1.000
_cell.angle_alpha   90.00
_cell.angle_beta   90.00
_cell.angle_gamma   90.00
#
_symmetry.space_group_name_H-M   'P 1'
#
loop_
_entity.id
_entity.type
_entity.pdbx_description
1 polymer ?
#
loop_
_entity_poly.entity_id
_entity_poly.type
_entity_poly.pdbx_seq_one_letter_code
_entity_poly.pdbx_strand_id
1 'polypeptide(L)'
;MPQKRNPDFAELARGKTGRVYGNLFSLFTVLKGLPLTYNRDLQEDKEGFFDTVDTLLATLNVYEGMLGSLKIIGQRMAEFANESYMLATDLADFLVSKRFH
;
A
#
# COMPACT_ATOMS: atom_id res chain seq x y z
N MET A 1 6.35 25.94 -11.13
CA MET A 1 7.24 24.79 -11.43
C MET A 1 6.50 23.80 -12.33
N PRO A 2 6.51 23.99 -13.65
CA PRO A 2 5.68 23.22 -14.61
C PRO A 2 5.92 21.70 -14.62
N GLN A 3 7.14 21.28 -14.30
CA GLN A 3 7.57 19.88 -14.28
C GLN A 3 7.26 19.14 -12.97
N LYS A 4 6.92 19.87 -11.89
CA LYS A 4 6.67 19.27 -10.58
C LYS A 4 5.24 18.73 -10.53
N ARG A 5 5.10 17.41 -10.50
CA ARG A 5 3.84 16.72 -10.20
C ARG A 5 3.97 16.03 -8.84
N ASN A 6 3.03 16.29 -7.95
CA ASN A 6 3.01 15.67 -6.63
C ASN A 6 2.23 14.36 -6.69
N PRO A 7 2.62 13.32 -5.94
CA PRO A 7 1.90 12.05 -5.88
C PRO A 7 0.72 12.12 -4.89
N ASP A 8 -0.09 13.18 -4.95
CA ASP A 8 -1.12 13.49 -3.93
C ASP A 8 -2.08 12.32 -3.68
N PHE A 9 -2.46 11.59 -4.72
CA PHE A 9 -3.34 10.42 -4.61
C PHE A 9 -2.71 9.28 -3.80
N ALA A 10 -1.43 8.98 -4.02
CA ALA A 10 -0.71 7.96 -3.26
C ALA A 10 -0.49 8.41 -1.80
N GLU A 11 -0.29 9.71 -1.58
CA GLU A 11 -0.19 10.29 -0.23
C GLU A 11 -1.50 10.17 0.53
N LEU A 12 -2.62 10.51 -0.11
CA LEU A 12 -3.96 10.39 0.46
C LEU A 12 -4.31 8.92 0.76
N ALA A 13 -4.00 8.00 -0.16
CA ALA A 13 -4.21 6.58 0.06
C ALA A 13 -3.45 6.07 1.30
N ARG A 14 -2.17 6.43 1.42
CA ARG A 14 -1.36 6.11 2.60
C ARG A 14 -1.95 6.68 3.89
N GLY A 15 -2.48 7.91 3.85
CA GLY A 15 -3.16 8.52 4.99
C GLY A 15 -4.46 7.81 5.37
N LYS A 16 -5.26 7.40 4.37
CA LYS A 16 -6.53 6.68 4.55
C LYS A 16 -6.37 5.31 5.21
N THR A 17 -5.20 4.70 5.16
CA THR A 17 -4.90 3.48 5.95
C THR A 17 -5.17 3.70 7.45
N GLY A 18 -4.83 4.86 8.00
CA GLY A 18 -5.10 5.17 9.40
C GLY A 18 -6.59 5.20 9.74
N ARG A 19 -7.44 5.66 8.81
CA ARG A 19 -8.90 5.67 8.95
C ARG A 19 -9.46 4.25 9.00
N VAL A 20 -9.05 3.40 8.05
CA VAL A 20 -9.48 1.99 8.00
C VAL A 20 -9.06 1.23 9.27
N TYR A 21 -7.84 1.48 9.76
CA TYR A 21 -7.39 0.90 11.02
C TYR A 21 -8.21 1.42 12.22
N GLY A 22 -8.49 2.72 12.26
CA GLY A 22 -9.36 3.30 13.28
C GLY A 22 -10.74 2.64 13.33
N ASN A 23 -11.36 2.41 12.17
CA ASN A 23 -12.65 1.74 12.06
C ASN A 23 -12.57 0.29 12.59
N LEU A 24 -11.51 -0.45 12.26
CA LEU A 24 -11.29 -1.81 12.76
C LEU A 24 -11.15 -1.85 14.29
N PHE A 25 -10.29 -0.99 14.85
CA PHE A 25 -10.06 -0.95 16.29
C PHE A 25 -11.29 -0.46 17.06
N SER A 26 -12.07 0.44 16.48
CA SER A 26 -13.36 0.85 17.03
C SER A 26 -14.30 -0.34 17.16
N LEU A 27 -14.48 -1.12 16.07
CA LEU A 27 -15.33 -2.31 16.07
C LEU A 27 -14.86 -3.37 17.08
N PHE A 28 -13.56 -3.64 17.15
CA PHE A 28 -13.01 -4.54 18.17
C PHE A 28 -13.31 -4.08 19.59
N THR A 29 -13.30 -2.77 19.82
CA THR A 29 -13.60 -2.19 21.14
C THR A 29 -15.08 -2.34 21.49
N VAL A 30 -15.99 -2.13 20.53
CA VAL A 30 -17.44 -2.37 20.71
C VAL A 30 -17.71 -3.84 21.07
N LEU A 31 -17.05 -4.78 20.39
CA LEU A 31 -17.26 -6.21 20.60
C LEU A 31 -16.60 -6.77 21.88
N LYS A 32 -15.64 -6.05 22.47
CA LYS A 32 -14.80 -6.54 23.56
C LYS A 32 -15.62 -6.79 24.83
N GLY A 33 -15.80 -8.06 25.16
CA GLY A 33 -16.46 -8.50 26.40
C GLY A 33 -17.98 -8.35 26.37
N LEU A 34 -18.57 -8.20 25.19
CA LEU A 34 -20.02 -8.10 25.03
C LEU A 34 -20.69 -9.44 25.40
N PRO A 35 -21.59 -9.50 26.40
CA PRO A 35 -22.26 -10.74 26.79
C PRO A 35 -23.23 -11.18 25.69
N LEU A 36 -23.50 -12.48 25.58
CA LEU A 36 -24.52 -12.99 24.67
C LEU A 36 -25.93 -12.65 25.20
N THR A 37 -26.94 -12.40 24.36
CA THR A 37 -26.96 -12.48 22.88
C THR A 37 -26.91 -11.09 22.22
N TYR A 38 -28.01 -10.59 21.67
CA TYR A 38 -28.05 -9.28 21.02
C TYR A 38 -27.99 -8.15 22.06
N ASN A 39 -27.08 -7.20 21.83
CA ASN A 39 -26.97 -5.95 22.58
C ASN A 39 -27.09 -4.77 21.61
N ARG A 40 -27.66 -3.66 22.07
CA ARG A 40 -27.90 -2.49 21.22
C ARG A 40 -26.61 -1.77 20.80
N ASP A 41 -25.51 -1.99 21.51
CA ASP A 41 -24.15 -1.59 21.16
C ASP A 41 -23.77 -2.04 19.73
N LEU A 42 -24.33 -3.16 19.25
CA LEU A 42 -24.15 -3.65 17.89
C LEU A 42 -24.80 -2.75 16.82
N GLN A 43 -25.44 -1.65 17.17
CA GLN A 43 -25.84 -0.62 16.19
C GLN A 43 -24.62 0.11 15.61
N GLU A 44 -23.50 0.17 16.35
CA GLU A 44 -22.24 0.83 15.95
C GLU A 44 -21.43 0.04 14.90
N ASP A 45 -21.89 -1.15 14.49
CA ASP A 45 -21.17 -1.99 13.52
C ASP A 45 -21.18 -1.44 12.08
N LYS A 46 -22.15 -0.58 11.75
CA LYS A 46 -22.41 -0.17 10.35
C LYS A 46 -21.57 1.00 9.91
N GLU A 47 -21.44 2.03 10.75
CA GLU A 47 -20.85 3.31 10.34
C GLU A 47 -19.40 3.12 9.91
N GLY A 48 -18.56 2.52 10.78
CA GLY A 48 -17.16 2.23 10.47
C GLY A 48 -16.99 1.21 9.34
N PHE A 49 -17.95 0.30 9.16
CA PHE A 49 -17.93 -0.66 8.06
C PHE A 49 -18.19 0.03 6.71
N PHE A 50 -19.29 0.78 6.58
CA PHE A 50 -19.62 1.49 5.36
C PHE A 50 -18.57 2.54 5.00
N ASP A 51 -18.06 3.26 6.00
CA ASP A 51 -16.96 4.20 5.80
C ASP A 51 -15.70 3.52 5.25
N THR A 52 -15.36 2.33 5.75
CA THR A 52 -14.26 1.52 5.23
C THR A 52 -14.48 1.13 3.78
N VAL A 53 -15.70 0.66 3.44
CA VAL A 53 -16.05 0.26 2.07
C VAL A 53 -15.93 1.44 1.11
N ASP A 54 -16.53 2.58 1.44
CA ASP A 54 -16.47 3.80 0.63
C ASP A 54 -15.04 4.29 0.45
N THR A 55 -14.26 4.25 1.54
CA THR A 55 -12.84 4.62 1.53
C THR A 55 -12.03 3.74 0.58
N LEU A 56 -12.22 2.42 0.65
CA LEU A 56 -11.48 1.46 -0.18
C LEU A 56 -11.88 1.56 -1.65
N LEU A 57 -13.17 1.58 -1.96
CA LEU A 57 -13.66 1.67 -3.34
C LEU A 57 -13.19 2.97 -4.01
N ALA A 58 -13.34 4.11 -3.34
CA ALA A 58 -12.87 5.38 -3.86
C ALA A 58 -11.35 5.39 -4.07
N THR A 59 -10.59 4.78 -3.16
CA THR A 59 -9.13 4.70 -3.26
C THR A 59 -8.71 3.83 -4.45
N LEU A 60 -9.28 2.64 -4.60
CA LEU A 60 -8.98 1.72 -5.70
C LEU A 60 -9.30 2.32 -7.07
N ASN A 61 -10.45 2.99 -7.22
CA ASN A 61 -10.83 3.66 -8.47
C ASN A 61 -9.81 4.73 -8.88
N VAL A 62 -9.26 5.48 -7.91
CA VAL A 62 -8.24 6.49 -8.19
C VAL A 62 -6.89 5.83 -8.56
N TYR A 63 -6.53 4.72 -7.91
CA TYR A 63 -5.32 3.98 -8.24
C TYR A 63 -5.33 3.46 -9.68
N GLU A 64 -6.48 2.99 -10.17
CA GLU A 64 -6.62 2.56 -11.56
C GLU A 64 -6.20 3.67 -12.54
N GLY A 65 -6.72 4.89 -12.37
CA GLY A 65 -6.35 6.03 -13.21
C GLY A 65 -4.90 6.49 -13.03
N MET A 66 -4.39 6.45 -11.79
CA MET A 66 -3.00 6.79 -11.50
C MET A 66 -2.03 5.83 -12.17
N LEU A 67 -2.26 4.52 -12.06
CA LEU A 67 -1.44 3.49 -12.69
C LEU A 67 -1.60 3.49 -14.22
N GLY A 68 -2.81 3.71 -14.72
CA GLY A 68 -3.06 3.81 -16.16
C GLY A 68 -2.36 5.00 -16.84
N SER A 69 -2.05 6.06 -16.09
CA SER A 69 -1.33 7.24 -16.60
C SER A 69 0.17 7.26 -16.25
N LEU A 70 0.65 6.27 -15.49
CA LEU A 70 2.03 6.17 -15.07
C LEU A 70 2.95 5.97 -16.29
N LYS A 71 4.02 6.79 -16.37
CA LYS A 71 5.07 6.64 -17.38
C LYS A 71 6.35 6.17 -16.72
N ILE A 72 6.78 4.98 -17.08
CA ILE A 72 8.05 4.40 -16.61
C ILE A 72 9.18 4.93 -17.52
N ILE A 73 10.22 5.50 -16.92
CA ILE A 73 11.40 6.00 -17.65
C ILE A 73 12.47 4.90 -17.64
N GLY A 74 12.30 3.89 -18.50
CA GLY A 74 13.11 2.68 -18.51
C GLY A 74 14.62 2.94 -18.69
N GLN A 75 14.99 3.88 -19.57
CA GLN A 75 16.40 4.24 -19.77
C GLN A 75 17.05 4.73 -18.48
N ARG A 76 16.40 5.65 -17.77
CA ARG A 76 16.90 6.20 -16.50
C ARG A 76 16.98 5.12 -15.42
N MET A 77 16.03 4.18 -15.40
CA MET A 77 16.09 3.03 -14.49
C MET A 77 17.28 2.13 -14.79
N ALA A 78 17.57 1.87 -16.07
CA ALA A 78 18.71 1.05 -16.49
C ALA A 78 20.06 1.72 -16.19
N GLU A 79 20.16 3.03 -16.38
CA GLU A 79 21.35 3.81 -16.00
C GLU A 79 21.67 3.63 -14.51
N PHE A 80 20.70 3.85 -13.63
CA PHE A 80 20.88 3.67 -12.17
C PHE A 80 21.19 2.22 -11.75
N ALA A 81 20.62 1.23 -12.45
CA ALA A 81 20.90 -0.17 -12.18
C ALA A 81 22.39 -0.52 -12.41
N ASN A 82 23.02 0.10 -13.41
CA ASN A 82 24.42 -0.12 -13.75
C ASN A 82 25.41 0.63 -12.84
N GLU A 83 25.00 1.74 -12.21
CA GLU A 83 25.87 2.55 -11.35
C GLU A 83 26.16 1.93 -9.97
N SER A 84 25.33 0.97 -9.53
CA SER A 84 25.29 0.55 -8.12
C SER A 84 26.14 -0.68 -7.78
N TYR A 85 27.09 -1.10 -8.63
CA TYR A 85 27.80 -2.39 -8.52
C TYR A 85 26.86 -3.58 -8.26
N MET A 86 25.62 -3.51 -8.74
CA MET A 86 24.55 -4.44 -8.37
C MET A 86 24.90 -5.90 -8.71
N LEU A 87 25.73 -6.09 -9.74
CA LEU A 87 26.21 -7.39 -10.21
C LEU A 87 27.40 -7.95 -9.41
N ALA A 88 27.87 -7.28 -8.35
CA ALA A 88 28.98 -7.77 -7.54
C ALA A 88 28.63 -9.11 -6.86
N THR A 89 27.38 -9.28 -6.44
CA THR A 89 26.88 -10.55 -5.89
C THR A 89 26.85 -11.63 -6.97
N ASP A 90 26.32 -11.33 -8.15
CA ASP A 90 26.32 -12.27 -9.29
C ASP A 90 27.74 -12.69 -9.70
N LEU A 91 28.69 -11.76 -9.66
CA LEU A 91 30.10 -12.03 -9.91
C LEU A 91 30.71 -12.95 -8.84
N ALA A 92 30.38 -12.73 -7.57
CA ALA A 92 30.83 -13.61 -6.48
C ALA A 92 30.27 -15.03 -6.66
N ASP A 93 28.98 -15.16 -6.95
CA ASP A 93 28.32 -16.45 -7.21
C ASP A 93 28.92 -17.15 -8.43
N PHE A 94 29.21 -16.39 -9.50
CA PHE A 94 29.89 -16.90 -10.68
C PHE A 94 31.28 -17.46 -10.33
N LEU A 95 32.09 -16.73 -9.56
CA LEU A 95 33.43 -17.15 -9.17
C LEU A 95 33.40 -18.39 -8.25
N VAL A 96 32.42 -18.47 -7.35
CA VAL A 96 32.17 -19.65 -6.52
C VAL A 96 31.86 -20.85 -7.42
N SER A 97 30.89 -20.72 -8.33
CA SER A 97 30.50 -21.82 -9.23
C SER A 97 31.66 -22.33 -10.10
N LYS A 98 32.55 -21.44 -10.56
CA LYS A 98 33.73 -21.78 -11.38
C LYS A 98 34.84 -22.50 -10.60
N ARG A 99 34.91 -22.36 -9.27
CA ARG A 99 35.91 -23.04 -8.43
C ARG A 99 35.52 -24.47 -8.03
N PHE A 100 34.25 -24.83 -8.19
CA PHE A 100 33.72 -26.16 -7.88
C PHE A 100 33.45 -27.01 -9.14
N HIS A 101 34.12 -26.68 -10.26
CA HIS A 101 34.34 -27.52 -11.44
C HIS A 101 35.84 -27.66 -11.66
#